data_AF-A0A0K8RKU9-F1
#
_entry.id   AF-A0A0K8RKU9-F1
#
_cell.length_a   1.000
_cell.length_b   1.000
_cell.length_c   1.000
_cell.angle_alpha   90.00
_cell.angle_beta   90.00
_cell.angle_gamma   90.00
#
_symmetry.space_group_name_H-M   'P 1'
#
loop_
_entity.id
_entity.type
_entity.pdbx_description
1 polymer ?
#
loop_
_entity_poly.entity_id
_entity_poly.type
_entity_poly.pdbx_seq_one_letter_code
_entity_poly.pdbx_strand_id
1 'polypeptide(L)'
;MVSYCMEARRCRRAVLCQHFGENREETCCNGMCDNCDSTVSSTKEVDVTRHVQDIYKILKAAVAAGEQMTAAKLLDAWTGKGGGAKKWKERGATLTDLPRERCEAIVTFCLLEGYLSERFHTTPYAYISYLEAGPMKEAVKKGAKVVFPFSTRKQTSTDKQLPQPNKKRKTSSASSQASSQKKNRAEPQATATPTTSTAEVVVID
;
A
#
# COMPACT_ATOMS: atom_id res chain seq x y z
N MET A 1 11.89 12.33 2.00
CA MET A 1 10.60 12.26 1.26
C MET A 1 9.85 10.95 1.47
N VAL A 2 10.45 9.77 1.26
CA VAL A 2 9.75 8.48 1.49
C VAL A 2 9.31 8.31 2.95
N SER A 3 10.16 8.68 3.92
CA SER A 3 9.78 8.70 5.35
C SER A 3 8.55 9.57 5.62
N TYR A 4 8.36 10.69 4.91
CA TYR A 4 7.14 11.48 5.03
C TYR A 4 5.92 10.70 4.54
N CYS A 5 5.98 10.02 3.39
CA CYS A 5 4.88 9.20 2.88
C CYS A 5 4.49 8.07 3.85
N MET A 6 5.47 7.47 4.51
CA MET A 6 5.30 6.37 5.48
C MET A 6 4.86 6.85 6.88
N GLU A 7 4.99 8.14 7.18
CA GLU A 7 4.65 8.70 8.49
C GLU A 7 3.14 8.68 8.73
N ALA A 8 2.73 7.91 9.74
CA ALA A 8 1.33 7.68 10.09
C ALA A 8 0.90 8.37 11.39
N ARG A 9 1.85 8.78 12.24
CA ARG A 9 1.56 9.30 13.60
C ARG A 9 1.66 10.80 13.67
N ARG A 10 2.68 11.36 13.04
CA ARG A 10 2.98 12.80 13.18
C ARG A 10 2.13 13.63 12.21
N CYS A 11 1.66 14.78 12.67
CA CYS A 11 1.00 15.78 11.83
C CYS A 11 1.85 16.09 10.59
N ARG A 12 1.23 16.11 9.40
CA ARG A 12 1.92 16.42 8.13
C ARG A 12 2.64 17.77 8.19
N ARG A 13 1.98 18.81 8.68
CA ARG A 13 2.56 20.15 8.85
C ARG A 13 3.76 20.14 9.79
N ALA A 14 3.66 19.42 10.92
CA ALA A 14 4.75 19.32 11.88
C ALA A 14 5.98 18.55 11.36
N VAL A 15 5.81 17.66 10.36
CA VAL A 15 6.93 17.01 9.67
C VAL A 15 7.60 17.99 8.70
N LEU A 16 6.81 18.76 7.95
CA LEU A 16 7.32 19.78 7.03
C LEU A 16 8.08 20.89 7.77
N CYS A 17 7.51 21.46 8.83
CA CYS A 17 8.18 22.50 9.61
C CYS A 17 9.51 22.03 10.20
N GLN A 18 9.58 20.79 10.71
CA GLN A 18 10.85 20.22 11.17
C GLN A 18 11.89 20.16 10.05
N HIS A 19 11.48 19.81 8.83
CA HIS A 19 12.40 19.73 7.69
C HIS A 19 12.93 21.12 7.29
N PHE A 20 12.14 22.17 7.44
CA PHE A 20 12.53 23.55 7.14
C PHE A 20 13.14 24.31 8.34
N GLY A 21 13.22 23.67 9.51
CA GLY A 21 13.73 24.31 10.73
C GLY A 21 12.78 25.34 11.35
N GLU A 22 11.49 25.28 11.02
CA GLU A 22 10.45 26.16 11.58
C GLU A 22 9.93 25.62 12.92
N ASN A 23 9.56 26.51 13.84
CA ASN A 23 9.06 26.16 15.15
C ASN A 23 7.68 25.49 15.07
N ARG A 24 7.55 24.33 15.75
CA ARG A 24 6.30 23.56 15.76
C ARG A 24 5.15 24.24 16.47
N GLU A 25 5.44 25.02 17.50
CA GLU A 25 4.42 25.72 18.30
C GLU A 25 3.67 26.78 17.47
N GLU A 26 4.25 27.26 16.37
CA GLU A 26 3.61 28.19 15.43
C GLU A 26 2.64 27.47 14.46
N THR A 27 2.63 26.14 14.46
CA THR A 27 1.86 25.34 13.49
C THR A 27 0.60 24.71 14.06
N CYS A 28 -0.44 25.51 14.17
CA CYS A 28 -1.81 25.05 14.37
C CYS A 28 -2.29 24.29 13.10
N CYS A 29 -2.27 22.95 13.14
CA CYS A 29 -2.81 22.13 12.05
C CYS A 29 -4.34 22.14 12.00
N ASN A 30 -5.02 22.30 13.15
CA ASN A 30 -6.48 22.35 13.27
C ASN A 30 -7.21 21.19 12.57
N GLY A 31 -6.64 19.98 12.59
CA GLY A 31 -7.25 18.81 11.96
C GLY A 31 -7.20 18.80 10.41
N MET A 32 -6.46 19.71 9.78
CA MET A 32 -6.42 19.86 8.32
C MET A 32 -5.51 18.85 7.59
N CYS A 33 -5.07 17.79 8.26
CA CYS A 33 -4.30 16.73 7.62
C CYS A 33 -4.81 15.35 8.02
N ASP A 34 -4.53 14.38 7.16
CA ASP A 34 -4.91 12.97 7.32
C ASP A 34 -4.46 12.34 8.64
N ASN A 35 -3.26 12.70 9.12
CA ASN A 35 -2.71 12.16 10.37
C ASN A 35 -3.31 12.82 11.63
N CYS A 36 -3.88 14.03 11.51
CA CYS A 36 -4.53 14.71 12.64
C CYS A 36 -6.02 14.38 12.74
N ASP A 37 -6.60 13.81 11.70
CA ASP A 37 -7.98 13.33 11.72
C ASP A 37 -8.04 11.97 12.46
N SER A 38 -8.22 12.05 13.78
CA SER A 38 -8.35 10.88 14.68
C SER A 38 -9.66 10.12 14.50
N THR A 39 -10.63 10.66 13.76
CA THR A 39 -11.89 9.95 13.49
C THR A 39 -11.71 8.88 12.42
N VAL A 40 -10.73 9.09 11.53
CA VAL A 40 -10.50 8.27 10.34
C VAL A 40 -9.19 7.46 10.43
N SER A 41 -8.19 7.92 11.17
CA SER A 41 -6.87 7.27 11.26
C SER A 41 -6.60 6.65 12.64
N SER A 42 -6.06 5.43 12.64
CA SER A 42 -5.49 4.81 13.84
C SER A 42 -4.19 4.09 13.49
N THR A 43 -3.18 4.23 14.33
CA THR A 43 -1.88 3.57 14.14
C THR A 43 -1.74 2.43 15.13
N LYS A 44 -1.32 1.26 14.63
CA LYS A 44 -0.97 0.10 15.45
C LYS A 44 0.49 -0.27 15.22
N GLU A 45 1.20 -0.49 16.32
CA GLU A 45 2.55 -1.02 16.27
C GLU A 45 2.49 -2.54 16.12
N VAL A 46 3.13 -3.07 15.08
CA VAL A 46 3.18 -4.50 14.79
C VAL A 46 4.63 -4.95 14.76
N ASP A 47 4.90 -6.04 15.46
CA ASP A 47 6.22 -6.70 15.41
C ASP A 47 6.39 -7.39 14.05
N VAL A 48 7.33 -6.89 13.25
CA VAL A 48 7.67 -7.42 11.93
C VAL A 48 9.02 -8.14 11.93
N THR A 49 9.60 -8.44 13.10
CA THR A 49 10.93 -9.06 13.23
C THR A 49 11.04 -10.35 12.44
N ARG A 50 10.01 -11.21 12.49
CA ARG A 50 9.98 -12.48 11.73
C ARG A 50 10.04 -12.24 10.23
N HIS A 51 9.26 -11.27 9.74
CA HIS A 51 9.25 -10.90 8.33
C HIS A 51 10.62 -10.41 7.86
N VAL A 52 11.31 -9.59 8.66
CA VAL A 52 12.68 -9.12 8.34
C VAL A 52 13.67 -10.28 8.31
N GLN A 53 13.57 -11.22 9.24
CA GLN A 53 14.40 -12.43 9.25
C GLN A 53 14.16 -13.29 8.01
N ASP A 54 12.91 -13.43 7.56
CA ASP A 54 12.58 -14.20 6.37
C ASP A 54 13.12 -13.53 5.09
N ILE A 55 13.03 -12.20 5.00
CA ILE A 55 13.68 -11.43 3.94
C ILE A 55 15.19 -11.69 3.93
N TYR A 56 15.85 -11.72 5.08
CA TYR A 56 17.28 -12.04 5.14
C TYR A 56 17.61 -13.47 4.70
N LYS A 57 16.74 -14.45 4.96
CA LYS A 57 16.91 -15.82 4.43
C LYS A 57 16.84 -15.82 2.91
N ILE A 58 15.88 -15.11 2.32
CA ILE A 58 15.74 -14.97 0.86
C ILE A 58 17.00 -14.34 0.26
N LEU A 59 17.46 -13.21 0.82
CA LEU A 59 18.68 -12.54 0.34
C LEU A 59 19.92 -13.43 0.46
N LYS A 60 20.06 -14.16 1.57
CA LYS A 60 21.17 -15.12 1.76
C LYS A 60 21.12 -16.25 0.71
N ALA A 61 19.94 -16.79 0.45
CA ALA A 61 19.74 -17.83 -0.57
C ALA A 61 19.99 -17.31 -1.99
N ALA A 62 19.64 -16.06 -2.28
CA ALA A 62 19.93 -15.43 -3.56
C ALA A 62 21.44 -15.28 -3.79
N VAL A 63 22.17 -14.77 -2.80
CA VAL A 63 23.63 -14.65 -2.83
C VAL A 63 24.29 -16.02 -3.00
N ALA A 64 23.84 -17.05 -2.28
CA ALA A 64 24.37 -18.41 -2.41
C ALA A 64 24.15 -19.01 -3.82
N ALA A 65 23.09 -18.57 -4.52
CA ALA A 65 22.80 -18.95 -5.89
C ALA A 65 23.46 -18.03 -6.94
N GLY A 66 24.26 -17.05 -6.53
CA GLY A 66 24.87 -16.06 -7.43
C GLY A 66 23.86 -15.10 -8.09
N GLU A 67 22.67 -14.92 -7.49
CA GLU A 67 21.59 -14.12 -8.06
C GLU A 67 21.39 -12.81 -7.28
N GLN A 68 21.32 -11.68 -7.99
CA GLN A 68 21.02 -10.37 -7.39
C GLN A 68 19.52 -10.10 -7.39
N MET A 69 19.02 -9.57 -6.27
CA MET A 69 17.60 -9.29 -6.05
C MET A 69 17.29 -7.82 -6.23
N THR A 70 16.42 -7.47 -7.19
CA THR A 70 15.77 -6.16 -7.21
C THR A 70 14.61 -6.15 -6.21
N ALA A 71 14.09 -4.97 -5.86
CA ALA A 71 12.94 -4.87 -4.97
C ALA A 71 11.73 -5.67 -5.46
N ALA A 72 11.42 -5.61 -6.76
CA ALA A 72 10.34 -6.39 -7.36
C ALA A 72 10.57 -7.91 -7.23
N LYS A 73 11.79 -8.39 -7.57
CA LYS A 73 12.14 -9.81 -7.42
C LYS A 73 12.05 -10.29 -5.98
N LEU A 74 12.46 -9.46 -5.03
CA LEU A 74 12.37 -9.77 -3.60
C LEU A 74 10.91 -9.91 -3.15
N LEU A 75 10.04 -8.98 -3.54
CA LEU A 75 8.61 -9.01 -3.21
C LEU A 75 7.92 -10.22 -3.84
N ASP A 76 8.23 -10.54 -5.09
CA ASP A 76 7.67 -11.71 -5.77
C ASP A 76 8.16 -13.01 -5.12
N ALA A 77 9.44 -13.08 -4.74
CA ALA A 77 10.01 -14.20 -3.99
C ALA A 77 9.35 -14.40 -2.62
N TRP A 78 9.08 -13.30 -1.92
CA TRP A 78 8.52 -13.33 -0.57
C TRP A 78 7.00 -13.62 -0.56
N THR A 79 6.26 -13.08 -1.53
CA THR A 79 4.82 -13.35 -1.70
C THR A 79 4.52 -14.64 -2.46
N GLY A 80 5.54 -15.28 -3.04
CA GLY A 80 5.39 -16.50 -3.84
C GLY A 80 4.74 -16.31 -5.21
N LYS A 81 4.61 -15.07 -5.69
CA LYS A 81 4.07 -14.78 -7.02
C LYS A 81 5.16 -14.95 -8.09
N GLY A 82 4.75 -15.15 -9.35
CA GLY A 82 5.69 -15.22 -10.49
C GLY A 82 6.43 -16.54 -10.68
N GLY A 83 5.83 -17.69 -10.31
CA GLY A 83 6.40 -19.03 -10.55
C GLY A 83 7.60 -19.41 -9.68
N GLY A 84 8.09 -18.48 -8.84
CA GLY A 84 9.23 -18.67 -7.96
C GLY A 84 8.93 -19.30 -6.59
N ALA A 85 7.65 -19.50 -6.22
CA ALA A 85 7.28 -20.02 -4.90
C ALA A 85 7.99 -21.32 -4.55
N LYS A 86 8.00 -22.30 -5.48
CA LYS A 86 8.65 -23.59 -5.26
C LYS A 86 10.17 -23.43 -5.08
N LYS A 87 10.82 -22.67 -5.97
CA LYS A 87 12.25 -22.35 -5.93
C LYS A 87 12.66 -21.74 -4.58
N TRP A 88 11.89 -20.78 -4.07
CA TRP A 88 12.24 -20.09 -2.82
C TRP A 88 11.88 -20.92 -1.57
N LYS A 89 10.79 -21.70 -1.61
CA LYS A 89 10.48 -22.69 -0.55
C LYS A 89 11.58 -23.74 -0.41
N GLU A 90 12.06 -24.30 -1.52
CA GLU A 90 13.16 -25.28 -1.54
C GLU A 90 14.47 -24.68 -0.99
N ARG A 91 14.66 -23.37 -1.16
CA ARG A 91 15.79 -22.61 -0.60
C ARG A 91 15.57 -22.19 0.87
N GLY A 92 14.52 -22.67 1.52
CA GLY A 92 14.23 -22.41 2.94
C GLY A 92 13.62 -21.04 3.23
N ALA A 93 13.06 -20.36 2.24
CA ALA A 93 12.34 -19.11 2.46
C ALA A 93 10.92 -19.36 2.95
N THR A 94 10.48 -18.56 3.93
CA THR A 94 9.10 -18.53 4.40
C THR A 94 8.31 -17.52 3.57
N LEU A 95 7.19 -17.96 2.99
CA LEU A 95 6.31 -17.10 2.23
C LEU A 95 5.37 -16.34 3.17
N THR A 96 5.05 -15.11 2.79
CA THR A 96 4.06 -14.29 3.48
C THR A 96 2.71 -14.38 2.78
N ASP A 97 1.64 -14.32 3.58
CA ASP A 97 0.25 -14.21 3.11
C ASP A 97 -0.25 -12.76 3.12
N LEU A 98 0.62 -11.81 3.49
CA LEU A 98 0.26 -10.40 3.52
C LEU A 98 -0.03 -9.86 2.11
N PRO A 99 -0.97 -8.90 1.96
CA PRO A 99 -1.20 -8.25 0.69
C PRO A 99 0.08 -7.52 0.23
N ARG A 100 0.24 -7.40 -1.09
CA ARG A 100 1.47 -6.85 -1.70
C ARG A 100 1.79 -5.44 -1.19
N GLU A 101 0.79 -4.59 -1.02
CA GLU A 101 0.95 -3.23 -0.49
C GLU A 101 1.58 -3.22 0.91
N ARG A 102 1.18 -4.15 1.78
CA ARG A 102 1.77 -4.28 3.13
C ARG A 102 3.20 -4.80 3.05
N CYS A 103 3.49 -5.70 2.12
CA CYS A 103 4.86 -6.17 1.89
C CYS A 103 5.78 -5.04 1.40
N GLU A 104 5.31 -4.23 0.46
CA GLU A 104 6.01 -3.05 -0.04
C GLU A 104 6.27 -2.03 1.07
N ALA A 105 5.28 -1.78 1.93
CA ALA A 105 5.43 -0.93 3.11
C ALA A 105 6.51 -1.44 4.08
N ILE A 106 6.54 -2.75 4.37
CA ILE A 106 7.56 -3.36 5.24
C ILE A 106 8.95 -3.24 4.61
N VAL A 107 9.10 -3.56 3.32
CA VAL A 107 10.41 -3.44 2.63
C VAL A 107 10.89 -2.00 2.60
N THR A 108 10.00 -1.04 2.34
CA THR A 108 10.31 0.39 2.36
C THR A 108 10.77 0.84 3.74
N PHE A 109 10.09 0.41 4.80
CA PHE A 109 10.51 0.69 6.17
C PHE A 109 11.88 0.10 6.48
N CYS A 110 12.12 -1.13 6.05
CA CYS A 110 13.41 -1.79 6.24
C CYS A 110 14.56 -1.03 5.57
N LEU A 111 14.31 -0.44 4.40
CA LEU A 111 15.26 0.43 3.71
C LEU A 111 15.51 1.74 4.46
N LEU A 112 14.45 2.39 4.95
CA LEU A 112 14.56 3.67 5.68
C LEU A 112 15.33 3.53 7.00
N GLU A 113 15.08 2.46 7.75
CA GLU A 113 15.72 2.21 9.04
C GLU A 113 17.09 1.50 8.90
N GLY A 114 17.52 1.15 7.69
CA GLY A 114 18.82 0.48 7.48
C GLY A 114 18.86 -1.00 7.87
N TYR A 115 17.72 -1.66 7.97
CA TYR A 115 17.64 -3.13 7.99
C TYR A 115 17.99 -3.72 6.63
N LEU A 116 17.62 -3.04 5.54
CA LEU A 116 18.03 -3.33 4.18
C LEU A 116 18.89 -2.19 3.65
N SER A 117 19.69 -2.47 2.62
CA SER A 117 20.47 -1.45 1.93
C SER A 117 20.40 -1.65 0.43
N GLU A 118 20.51 -0.55 -0.30
CA GLU A 118 20.53 -0.56 -1.76
C GLU A 118 21.98 -0.58 -2.26
N ARG A 119 22.23 -1.41 -3.28
CA ARG A 119 23.47 -1.42 -4.03
C ARG A 119 23.15 -1.07 -5.48
N PHE A 120 23.74 0.01 -5.96
CA PHE A 120 23.57 0.46 -7.34
C PHE A 120 24.57 -0.23 -8.26
N HIS A 121 24.06 -0.74 -9.37
CA HIS A 121 24.87 -1.25 -10.46
C HIS A 121 24.70 -0.33 -11.67
N THR A 122 25.81 0.17 -12.17
CA THR A 122 25.83 1.07 -13.33
C THR A 122 26.04 0.23 -14.58
N THR A 123 25.03 0.24 -15.44
CA THR A 123 25.13 -0.27 -16.81
C THR A 123 25.32 0.91 -17.77
N PRO A 124 25.76 0.70 -19.02
CA PRO A 124 25.95 1.80 -19.98
C PRO A 124 24.72 2.68 -20.22
N TYR A 125 23.51 2.17 -19.94
CA TYR A 125 22.24 2.84 -20.23
C TYR A 125 21.37 3.12 -19.01
N ALA A 126 21.70 2.57 -17.83
CA ALA A 126 20.85 2.67 -16.65
C ALA A 126 21.59 2.38 -15.33
N TYR A 127 21.10 2.99 -14.25
CA TYR A 127 21.45 2.62 -12.88
C TYR A 127 20.36 1.70 -12.32
N ILE A 128 20.76 0.49 -11.92
CA ILE A 128 19.85 -0.53 -11.40
C ILE A 128 20.10 -0.68 -9.90
N SER A 129 19.02 -0.62 -9.11
CA SER A 129 19.08 -0.82 -7.67
C SER A 129 18.83 -2.29 -7.31
N TYR A 130 19.79 -2.88 -6.61
CA TYR A 130 19.66 -4.20 -5.99
C TYR A 130 19.58 -4.05 -4.47
N LEU A 131 18.92 -5.00 -3.82
CA LEU A 131 18.76 -5.03 -2.38
C LEU A 131 19.75 -5.99 -1.74
N GLU A 132 20.39 -5.54 -0.67
CA GLU A 132 21.30 -6.31 0.16
C GLU A 132 20.89 -6.18 1.64
N ALA A 133 21.45 -7.05 2.49
CA ALA A 133 21.20 -6.96 3.92
C ALA A 133 21.92 -5.73 4.50
N GLY A 134 21.20 -4.90 5.24
CA GLY A 134 21.73 -3.64 5.75
C GLY A 134 22.58 -3.77 7.02
N PRO A 135 23.14 -2.65 7.51
CA PRO A 135 24.01 -2.62 8.68
C PRO A 135 23.33 -3.12 9.96
N MET A 136 22.01 -2.95 10.08
CA MET A 136 21.24 -3.40 11.26
C MET A 136 21.04 -4.93 11.32
N LYS A 137 21.49 -5.69 10.31
CA LYS A 137 21.36 -7.16 10.26
C LYS A 137 21.90 -7.85 11.52
N GLU A 138 23.05 -7.43 12.02
CA GLU A 138 23.67 -8.06 13.20
C GLU A 138 22.87 -7.75 14.48
N ALA A 139 22.23 -6.58 14.56
CA ALA A 139 21.35 -6.25 15.68
C ALA A 139 20.10 -7.15 15.69
N VAL A 140 19.47 -7.36 14.52
CA VAL A 140 18.30 -8.25 14.40
C VAL A 140 18.66 -9.70 14.74
N LYS A 141 19.84 -10.18 14.32
CA LYS A 141 20.33 -11.52 14.70
C LYS A 141 20.55 -11.68 16.20
N LYS A 142 20.99 -10.63 16.88
CA LYS A 142 21.17 -10.60 18.35
C LYS A 142 19.83 -10.49 19.12
N GLY A 143 18.71 -10.35 18.42
CA GLY A 143 17.37 -10.31 19.02
C GLY A 143 16.73 -8.92 19.10
N ALA A 144 17.25 -7.92 18.38
CA ALA A 144 16.59 -6.63 18.28
C ALA A 144 15.21 -6.79 17.62
N LYS A 145 14.18 -6.24 18.27
CA LYS A 145 12.81 -6.25 17.76
C LYS A 145 12.62 -5.15 16.72
N VAL A 146 11.99 -5.50 15.62
CA VAL A 146 11.62 -4.55 14.55
C VAL A 146 10.13 -4.28 14.67
N VAL A 147 9.78 -3.06 15.11
CA VAL A 147 8.40 -2.62 15.26
C VAL A 147 8.05 -1.67 14.13
N PHE A 148 6.99 -2.01 13.38
CA PHE A 148 6.49 -1.17 12.30
C PHE A 148 5.13 -0.56 12.65
N PRO A 149 4.96 0.76 12.57
CA PRO A 149 3.68 1.42 12.78
C PRO A 149 2.81 1.30 11.51
N PHE A 150 1.83 0.39 11.54
CA PHE A 150 0.83 0.33 10.48
C PHE A 150 -0.27 1.35 10.72
N SER A 151 -0.50 2.21 9.71
CA SER A 151 -1.73 3.00 9.66
C SER A 151 -2.89 2.14 9.18
N THR A 152 -4.01 2.23 9.88
CA THR A 152 -5.31 1.71 9.48
C THR A 152 -6.29 2.87 9.38
N ARG A 153 -6.86 3.03 8.19
CA ARG A 153 -7.92 4.01 7.93
C ARG A 153 -9.27 3.30 8.04
N LYS A 154 -10.16 3.79 8.91
CA LYS A 154 -11.55 3.33 8.90
C LYS A 154 -12.20 3.91 7.65
N GLN A 155 -12.70 3.06 6.74
CA GLN A 155 -13.52 3.55 5.65
C GLN A 155 -14.87 3.99 6.23
N THR A 156 -15.11 5.29 6.27
CA THR A 156 -16.47 5.81 6.43
C THR A 156 -17.22 5.52 5.14
N SER A 157 -18.34 4.79 5.26
CA SER A 157 -19.20 4.26 4.20
C SER A 157 -19.94 5.29 3.35
N THR A 158 -19.31 6.42 3.03
CA THR A 158 -19.84 7.43 2.09
C THR A 158 -18.95 7.48 0.85
N ASP A 159 -18.79 6.34 0.19
CA ASP A 159 -18.23 6.32 -1.16
C ASP A 159 -19.29 6.87 -2.12
N LYS A 160 -19.26 8.18 -2.36
CA LYS A 160 -19.87 8.76 -3.56
C LYS A 160 -19.07 8.21 -4.74
N GLN A 161 -19.57 7.10 -5.27
CA GLN A 161 -19.06 6.45 -6.46
C GLN A 161 -18.89 7.49 -7.57
N LEU A 162 -17.64 7.82 -7.89
CA LEU A 162 -17.30 8.64 -9.05
C LEU A 162 -17.91 7.97 -10.30
N PRO A 163 -18.72 8.68 -11.10
CA PRO A 163 -19.37 8.09 -12.26
C PRO A 163 -18.30 7.60 -13.24
N GLN A 164 -18.24 6.29 -13.45
CA GLN A 164 -17.34 5.70 -14.44
C GLN A 164 -17.79 6.12 -15.86
N PRO A 165 -16.85 6.47 -16.76
CA PRO A 165 -17.19 6.75 -18.14
C PRO A 165 -17.69 5.47 -18.82
N ASN A 166 -18.95 5.51 -19.26
CA ASN A 166 -19.59 4.43 -19.99
C ASN A 166 -18.77 4.09 -21.25
N LYS A 167 -18.28 2.84 -21.35
CA LYS A 167 -17.61 2.32 -22.55
C LYS A 167 -18.61 2.36 -23.71
N LYS A 168 -18.39 3.26 -24.68
CA LYS A 168 -19.13 3.31 -25.94
C LYS A 168 -19.02 1.96 -26.65
N ARG A 169 -20.18 1.32 -26.82
CA ARG A 169 -20.39 0.08 -27.56
C ARG A 169 -20.15 0.32 -29.05
N LYS A 170 -19.42 -0.60 -29.70
CA LYS A 170 -19.13 -0.61 -31.13
C LYS A 170 -20.41 -0.47 -31.96
N THR A 171 -20.46 0.52 -32.85
CA THR A 171 -21.47 0.65 -33.90
C THR A 171 -20.96 -0.03 -35.17
N SER A 172 -21.64 -1.09 -35.61
CA SER A 172 -21.61 -1.56 -36.99
C SER A 172 -22.84 -1.03 -37.74
N SER A 173 -22.59 -0.54 -38.94
CA SER A 173 -23.47 0.11 -39.91
C SER A 173 -24.70 -0.70 -40.36
N ALA A 174 -25.86 -0.02 -40.48
CA ALA A 174 -26.50 0.35 -41.75
C ALA A 174 -28.03 0.56 -41.57
N SER A 175 -28.53 1.69 -42.10
CA SER A 175 -29.87 2.02 -42.67
C SER A 175 -31.09 1.15 -42.30
N SER A 176 -32.29 1.68 -41.99
CA SER A 176 -33.04 2.70 -42.75
C SER A 176 -34.29 3.20 -41.98
N GLN A 177 -34.58 4.49 -42.21
CA GLN A 177 -35.87 5.20 -42.35
C GLN A 177 -37.16 4.86 -41.55
N ALA A 178 -37.75 5.98 -41.08
CA ALA A 178 -39.18 6.36 -41.12
C ALA A 178 -40.01 6.36 -39.81
N SER A 179 -40.25 7.59 -39.33
CA SER A 179 -41.51 8.20 -38.86
C SER A 179 -42.52 7.41 -38.01
N SER A 180 -42.89 7.94 -36.82
CA SER A 180 -44.21 8.57 -36.58
C SER A 180 -44.47 8.94 -35.10
N GLN A 181 -44.83 10.22 -34.91
CA GLN A 181 -45.90 10.78 -34.08
C GLN A 181 -46.11 10.44 -32.57
N LYS A 182 -46.11 11.55 -31.81
CA LYS A 182 -47.13 12.05 -30.85
C LYS A 182 -47.21 11.53 -29.39
N LYS A 183 -47.06 12.54 -28.51
CA LYS A 183 -48.02 13.07 -27.50
C LYS A 183 -47.67 12.91 -26.00
N ASN A 184 -47.63 14.10 -25.38
CA ASN A 184 -48.19 14.52 -24.08
C ASN A 184 -47.47 14.25 -22.75
N ARG A 185 -46.82 15.33 -22.26
CA ARG A 185 -47.00 16.02 -20.96
C ARG A 185 -47.80 15.30 -19.86
N ALA A 186 -47.15 15.05 -18.73
CA ALA A 186 -47.59 15.44 -17.37
C ALA A 186 -46.51 15.09 -16.31
N GLU A 187 -46.07 16.10 -15.55
CA GLU A 187 -45.58 15.98 -14.15
C GLU A 187 -46.79 15.87 -13.22
N PRO A 188 -46.71 15.23 -12.03
CA PRO A 188 -46.17 15.92 -10.83
C PRO A 188 -45.43 15.07 -9.78
N GLN A 189 -44.79 15.79 -8.86
CA GLN A 189 -44.05 15.40 -7.65
C GLN A 189 -44.91 14.75 -6.54
N ALA A 190 -44.28 13.94 -5.66
CA ALA A 190 -44.60 13.76 -4.22
C ALA A 190 -43.54 12.79 -3.57
N THR A 191 -42.62 13.27 -2.72
CA THR A 191 -42.60 13.22 -1.22
C THR A 191 -42.44 11.86 -0.50
N ALA A 192 -41.34 11.77 0.26
CA ALA A 192 -41.17 11.31 1.66
C ALA A 192 -41.09 9.80 2.06
N THR A 193 -39.85 9.36 2.38
CA THR A 193 -39.34 8.68 3.62
C THR A 193 -40.00 7.36 4.14
N PRO A 194 -39.51 6.76 5.25
CA PRO A 194 -38.53 5.66 5.31
C PRO A 194 -39.11 4.38 5.96
N THR A 195 -38.40 3.22 5.99
CA THR A 195 -38.36 2.28 7.14
C THR A 195 -37.67 0.93 6.86
N THR A 196 -36.67 0.63 7.69
CA THR A 196 -36.46 -0.62 8.48
C THR A 196 -35.88 -1.90 7.86
N SER A 197 -35.01 -2.52 8.68
CA SER A 197 -34.62 -3.94 8.76
C SER A 197 -33.49 -4.36 7.81
N THR A 198 -32.47 -5.14 8.19
CA THR A 198 -32.21 -5.98 9.36
C THR A 198 -30.71 -6.31 9.36
N ALA A 199 -30.20 -6.79 10.51
CA ALA A 199 -28.83 -7.23 10.72
C ALA A 199 -28.37 -8.33 9.74
N GLU A 200 -27.08 -8.31 9.37
CA GLU A 200 -26.37 -9.53 9.01
C GLU A 200 -24.90 -9.47 9.44
N VAL A 201 -24.50 -10.55 10.10
CA VAL A 201 -23.19 -10.86 10.66
C VAL A 201 -22.29 -11.36 9.53
N VAL A 202 -21.08 -10.81 9.37
CA VAL A 202 -20.10 -11.33 8.41
C VAL A 202 -18.91 -11.91 9.15
N VAL A 203 -18.78 -13.23 9.01
CA VAL A 203 -17.63 -14.06 9.37
C VAL A 203 -16.52 -13.81 8.34
N ILE A 204 -15.28 -13.68 8.79
CA ILE A 204 -14.10 -13.43 7.95
C ILE A 204 -13.27 -14.73 7.91
N ASP A 205 -13.12 -15.28 6.71
CA ASP A 205 -11.95 -16.04 6.27
C ASP A 205 -11.01 -15.09 5.52
#